data_AF-A0A9D0XUM7-F1
#
_entry.id   AF-A0A9D0XUM7-F1
#
_cell.length_a   1.000
_cell.length_b   1.000
_cell.length_c   1.000
_cell.angle_alpha   90.00
_cell.angle_beta   90.00
_cell.angle_gamma   90.00
#
_symmetry.space_group_name_H-M   'P 1'
#
loop_
_entity.id
_entity.type
_entity.pdbx_description
1 polymer ?
#
loop_
_entity_poly.entity_id
_entity_poly.type
_entity_poly.pdbx_seq_one_letter_code
_entity_poly.pdbx_strand_id
1 'polypeptide(L)' 'MSALEYTVEYDGINYMVLKSGQVLAAFADVESAYEAKRSFVNKNLPRDWQKVPPSIQMAKELFYGKAVA' A
#
# COMPACT_ATOMS: atom_id res chain seq x y z
N MET A 1 -14.64 11.26 -13.87
CA MET A 1 -13.23 11.12 -14.28
C MET A 1 -12.51 10.38 -13.16
N SER A 2 -12.16 9.11 -13.39
CA SER A 2 -11.45 8.27 -12.42
C SER A 2 -10.01 8.78 -12.28
N ALA A 3 -9.74 9.50 -11.20
CA ALA A 3 -8.39 9.90 -10.85
C ALA A 3 -7.49 8.66 -10.85
N LEU A 4 -6.33 8.75 -11.50
CA LEU A 4 -5.33 7.68 -11.52
C LEU A 4 -5.07 7.27 -10.06
N GLU A 5 -5.59 6.11 -9.64
CA GLU A 5 -5.51 5.68 -8.23
C GLU A 5 -4.07 5.60 -7.74
N TYR A 6 -3.12 5.35 -8.65
CA TYR A 6 -1.71 5.18 -8.34
C TYR A 6 -0.81 6.18 -9.08
N THR A 7 0.02 6.91 -8.34
CA THR A 7 1.05 7.82 -8.87
C THR A 7 2.45 7.31 -8.55
N VAL A 8 3.44 7.74 -9.32
CA VAL A 8 4.86 7.50 -9.02
C VAL A 8 5.50 8.87 -8.83
N GLU A 9 6.16 9.08 -7.71
CA GLU A 9 6.88 10.31 -7.38
C GLU A 9 8.34 10.01 -7.08
N TYR A 10 9.21 10.99 -7.26
CA TYR A 10 10.64 10.86 -6.97
C TYR A 10 11.02 11.82 -5.85
N ASP A 11 11.52 11.27 -4.74
CA ASP A 11 11.87 12.02 -3.53
C ASP A 11 13.37 12.39 -3.48
N GLY A 12 14.02 12.50 -4.64
CA GLY A 12 15.45 12.82 -4.73
C GLY A 12 16.39 11.62 -4.54
N ILE A 13 15.91 10.51 -3.97
CA ILE A 13 16.69 9.28 -3.74
C ILE A 13 15.98 8.04 -4.28
N ASN A 14 14.66 7.92 -4.08
CA ASN A 14 13.88 6.74 -4.45
C ASN A 14 12.65 7.14 -5.28
N TYR A 15 12.15 6.17 -6.05
CA TYR A 15 10.87 6.23 -6.75
C TYR A 15 9.78 5.61 -5.88
N MET A 16 8.80 6.41 -5.51
CA MET A 16 7.72 6.04 -4.61
C MET A 16 6.43 5.84 -5.37
N VAL A 17 5.73 4.73 -5.13
CA VAL A 17 4.39 4.49 -5.65
C VAL A 17 3.39 4.92 -4.58
N LEU A 18 2.51 5.86 -4.91
CA LEU A 18 1.49 6.37 -4.00
C LEU A 18 0.10 5.97 -4.45
N LYS A 19 -0.82 5.76 -3.49
CA LYS A 19 -2.26 5.64 -3.71
C LYS A 19 -2.99 6.69 -2.88
N SER A 20 -3.76 7.56 -3.52
CA SER A 20 -4.52 8.62 -2.83
C SER A 20 -3.67 9.45 -1.85
N GLY A 21 -2.40 9.72 -2.20
CA GLY A 21 -1.45 10.47 -1.37
C GLY A 21 -0.74 9.66 -0.28
N GLN A 22 -1.02 8.36 -0.13
CA GLN A 22 -0.29 7.47 0.77
C GLN A 22 0.77 6.67 0.02
N VAL A 23 1.97 6.59 0.59
CA VAL A 23 3.08 5.79 0.06
C VAL A 23 2.79 4.30 0.26
N LEU A 24 2.77 3.54 -0.83
CA LEU A 24 2.60 2.09 -0.79
C LEU A 24 3.93 1.35 -0.86
N ALA A 25 4.87 1.86 -1.65
CA ALA A 25 6.18 1.24 -1.85
C ALA A 25 7.20 2.28 -2.33
N ALA A 26 8.48 2.03 -2.06
CA ALA A 26 9.61 2.81 -2.54
C ALA A 26 10.61 1.88 -3.23
N PHE A 27 11.17 2.33 -4.34
CA PHE A 27 12.11 1.57 -5.17
C PHE A 27 13.32 2.43 -5.50
N ALA A 28 14.49 1.82 -5.61
CA ALA A 28 15.69 2.50 -6.07
C ALA A 28 15.60 2.83 -7.58
N ASP A 29 14.93 1.96 -8.35
CA ASP A 29 14.86 2.05 -9.81
C ASP A 29 13.47 2.46 -10.29
N VAL A 30 13.45 3.32 -11.32
CA VAL A 30 12.21 3.82 -11.94
C VAL A 30 11.40 2.69 -12.58
N GLU A 31 12.09 1.74 -13.22
CA GLU A 31 11.45 0.62 -13.91
C GLU A 31 10.65 -0.25 -12.94
N SER A 32 11.26 -0.60 -11.79
CA SER A 32 10.60 -1.36 -10.73
C SER A 32 9.39 -0.61 -10.15
N ALA A 33 9.47 0.71 -10.01
CA ALA A 33 8.32 1.51 -9.54
C ALA A 33 7.15 1.51 -10.53
N TYR A 34 7.41 1.62 -11.83
CA TYR A 34 6.36 1.56 -12.85
C TYR A 34 5.80 0.15 -13.03
N GLU A 35 6.63 -0.89 -12.93
CA GLU A 35 6.19 -2.28 -12.93
C GLU A 35 5.28 -2.56 -11.73
N ALA A 36 5.66 -2.11 -10.54
CA ALA A 36 4.85 -2.20 -9.33
C ALA A 36 3.52 -1.46 -9.48
N LYS A 37 3.54 -0.22 -10.00
CA LYS A 37 2.32 0.55 -10.32
C LYS A 37 1.38 -0.23 -11.25
N ARG A 38 1.90 -0.82 -12.33
CA ARG A 38 1.10 -1.65 -13.25
C ARG A 38 0.54 -2.88 -12.55
N SER A 39 1.34 -3.53 -11.69
CA SER A 39 0.89 -4.65 -10.88
C SER A 39 -0.25 -4.25 -9.93
N PHE A 40 -0.20 -3.09 -9.29
CA PHE A 40 -1.25 -2.60 -8.38
C PHE A 40 -2.53 -2.17 -9.09
N VAL A 41 -2.44 -1.67 -10.32
CA VAL A 41 -3.61 -1.37 -11.16
C VAL A 41 -4.29 -2.66 -11.63
N ASN A 42 -3.49 -3.66 -12.03
CA ASN A 42 -4.02 -4.93 -12.55
C ASN A 42 -4.46 -5.91 -11.45
N LYS A 43 -3.86 -5.81 -10.26
CA LYS A 43 -4.35 -6.53 -9.08
C LYS A 43 -5.59 -5.82 -8.59
N ASN A 44 -6.75 -6.34 -9.01
CA ASN A 44 -7.94 -6.29 -8.17
C ASN A 44 -7.59 -7.03 -6.88
N LEU A 45 -6.97 -6.32 -5.93
CA LEU A 45 -6.83 -6.81 -4.57
C LEU A 45 -8.26 -7.13 -4.14
N PRO A 46 -8.61 -8.40 -3.85
CA PRO A 46 -9.85 -8.64 -3.15
C PRO A 46 -9.84 -7.75 -1.91
N ARG A 47 -10.99 -7.19 -1.54
CA ARG A 47 -11.22 -6.48 -0.27
C ARG A 47 -11.05 -7.46 0.92
N ASP A 48 -9.91 -8.13 1.01
CA ASP A 48 -9.62 -9.18 1.97
C ASP A 48 -9.12 -8.61 3.31
N TRP A 49 -9.71 -7.49 3.73
CA TRP A 49 -9.96 -7.30 5.16
C TRP A 49 -11.05 -8.28 5.66
N GLN A 50 -11.72 -9.02 4.77
CA GLN A 50 -12.66 -10.09 5.12
C GLN A 50 -12.03 -11.46 5.44
N LYS A 51 -10.70 -11.59 5.44
CA LYS A 51 -10.01 -12.85 5.79
C LYS A 51 -8.91 -12.68 6.84
N VAL A 52 -9.06 -11.75 7.78
CA VAL A 52 -8.27 -11.83 9.02
C VAL A 52 -8.98 -12.84 9.93
N PRO A 53 -8.41 -14.03 10.21
CA PRO A 53 -9.00 -14.97 11.15
C PRO A 53 -9.19 -14.28 12.50
N PRO A 54 -10.23 -14.61 13.28
CA PRO A 54 -10.51 -13.95 14.57
C PRO A 54 -9.30 -13.90 15.50
N SER A 55 -8.44 -14.93 15.46
CA SER A 55 -7.20 -15.02 16.22
C SER A 55 -6.18 -13.93 15.87
N ILE A 56 -6.07 -13.53 14.60
CA ILE A 56 -5.16 -12.46 14.17
C ILE A 56 -5.73 -11.08 14.52
N GLN A 57 -7.07 -10.91 14.54
CA GLN A 57 -7.70 -9.67 14.99
C GLN A 57 -7.39 -9.41 16.46
N MET A 58 -7.56 -10.42 17.31
CA MET A 58 -7.28 -10.33 18.75
C MET A 58 -5.79 -10.07 19.05
N ALA A 59 -4.89 -10.73 18.31
CA ALA A 59 -3.45 -10.46 18.44
C ALA A 59 -3.13 -9.00 18.04
N LYS A 60 -3.72 -8.50 16.95
CA LYS A 60 -3.47 -7.14 16.50
C LYS A 60 -4.00 -6.10 17.49
N GLU A 61 -5.15 -6.32 18.13
CA GLU A 61 -5.65 -5.46 19.21
C GLU A 61 -4.71 -5.48 20.43
N LEU A 62 -4.21 -6.65 20.82
CA LEU A 62 -3.30 -6.78 21.97
C LEU A 62 -1.95 -6.09 21.72
N PHE A 63 -1.39 -6.22 20.51
CA PHE A 63 -0.07 -5.70 20.18
C PHE A 63 -0.07 -4.26 19.64
N TYR A 64 -1.15 -3.82 18.98
CA TYR A 64 -1.25 -2.49 18.35
C TYR A 64 -2.34 -1.58 18.95
N GLY A 65 -3.29 -2.11 19.73
CA GLY A 65 -4.38 -1.34 20.35
C GLY A 65 -3.97 -0.50 21.57
N LYS A 66 -2.69 -0.51 21.95
CA LYS A 66 -2.14 0.31 23.04
C LYS A 66 -1.48 1.62 22.60
N ALA A 67 -1.65 2.01 21.33
CA ALA A 67 -1.11 3.25 20.79
C ALA A 67 -2.20 4.26 20.39
N VAL A 68 -3.31 4.35 21.14
CA VAL A 68 -4.11 5.58 21.25
C VAL A 68 -4.72 5.62 22.65
N ALA A 69 -4.08 6.37 23.54
CA ALA A 69 -4.72 7.04 24.66
C ALA A 69 -4.89 8.51 24.28
#